data_AF-A0A556MXQ5-F1
#
_entry.id   AF-A0A556MXQ5-F1
#
_cell.length_a   1.000
_cell.length_b   1.000
_cell.length_c   1.000
_cell.angle_alpha   90.00
_cell.angle_beta   90.00
_cell.angle_gamma   90.00
#
_symmetry.space_group_name_H-M   'P 1'
#
loop_
_entity.id
_entity.type
_entity.pdbx_description
1 polymer ?
#
loop_
_entity_poly.entity_id
_entity_poly.type
_entity_poly.pdbx_seq_one_letter_code
_entity_poly.pdbx_strand_id
1 'polypeptide(L)'
;MIWSAGFAQTVKDLGVFAQHTGNPVIPAYLADASFFYDAKTNAFYAFGTNDGAGGGNVFPPQAWYSYDGKTWKNKIIDLPKSWTDFAGTTAVWAPSMIYYQPTRKYYLMYSINFNVFIAMSNSPLGPWEDANGEAPGKMFFKGYDGQFFVDDDQKVYFNFNSNPFRIIKFRFDAAGKIFFDNDDARFTKTEATEFLGSYHYVLAAGLKNAFEASFIYKRKGLYYLMWSFKGSEEYNVRYAVSKEVTGPYTELDSSETVPILQRDDKNNILGPGHHSVFDYNGHTYIAYHRQHFPFVDSKRQTCIDEMLFNTDGSIKKVTPTHRGVQLKKIAPAKSKNLALGKQTLTSSDRVYANGPYAKRYRTHDISFKYEGKYAVDENYGTHWDAGLDAKEPWIIVDLAADHKIDSIETMFEFTSRAYYYKLEYLNAKDAGSLATVAAQKNWKMFTDRLASGAKLSPVTDRVKQPVNARFVRLTITHADIPKTADESDPVNADNALSIFELKVFGK
;
A
#
# COMPACT_ATOMS: atom_id res chain seq x y z
N MET A 1 12.80 53.40 -22.29
CA MET A 1 13.28 52.16 -21.64
C MET A 1 12.26 51.78 -20.58
N ILE A 2 11.44 50.77 -20.84
CA ILE A 2 10.43 50.27 -19.90
C ILE A 2 10.99 48.94 -19.37
N TRP A 3 11.28 48.91 -18.07
CA TRP A 3 11.63 47.68 -17.36
C TRP A 3 10.33 46.95 -16.99
N SER A 4 10.14 45.76 -17.53
CA SER A 4 9.13 44.80 -17.09
C SER A 4 9.65 44.06 -15.84
N ALA A 5 9.03 44.32 -14.70
CA ALA A 5 9.19 43.50 -13.51
C ALA A 5 8.53 42.14 -13.77
N GLY A 6 9.33 41.07 -13.75
CA GLY A 6 8.84 39.69 -13.83
C GLY A 6 8.08 39.33 -12.56
N PHE A 7 6.82 38.93 -12.72
CA PHE A 7 6.06 38.27 -11.67
C PHE A 7 6.69 36.89 -11.42
N ALA A 8 7.43 36.74 -10.32
CA ALA A 8 7.71 35.43 -9.76
C ALA A 8 6.38 34.87 -9.26
N GLN A 9 5.79 33.95 -10.02
CA GLN A 9 4.66 33.17 -9.58
C GLN A 9 5.12 32.36 -8.37
N THR A 10 4.70 32.76 -7.16
CA THR A 10 4.91 31.98 -5.95
C THR A 10 4.26 30.63 -6.16
N VAL A 11 5.06 29.60 -6.44
CA VAL A 11 4.60 28.21 -6.46
C VAL A 11 4.04 27.95 -5.07
N LYS A 12 2.71 27.78 -5.01
CA LYS A 12 2.03 27.38 -3.79
C LYS A 12 2.67 26.07 -3.33
N ASP A 13 3.27 26.05 -2.15
CA ASP A 13 3.78 24.80 -1.57
C ASP A 13 2.59 23.85 -1.37
N LEU A 14 2.52 22.83 -2.21
CA LEU A 14 1.44 21.84 -2.21
C LEU A 14 1.70 20.73 -1.18
N GLY A 15 2.84 20.76 -0.47
CA GLY A 15 3.21 19.76 0.53
C GLY A 15 3.53 18.37 -0.03
N VAL A 16 3.40 18.16 -1.36
CA VAL A 16 3.66 16.88 -2.04
C VAL A 16 5.11 16.42 -1.83
N PHE A 17 6.05 17.38 -1.79
CA PHE A 17 7.50 17.16 -1.60
C PHE A 17 7.99 17.62 -0.22
N ALA A 18 7.07 17.89 0.72
CA ALA A 18 7.47 18.27 2.06
C ALA A 18 8.17 17.09 2.74
N GLN A 19 9.14 17.38 3.60
CA GLN A 19 9.74 16.35 4.44
C GLN A 19 8.71 15.85 5.46
N HIS A 20 8.81 14.58 5.86
CA HIS A 20 7.96 13.95 6.87
C HIS A 20 6.47 13.97 6.55
N THR A 21 6.12 13.64 5.32
CA THR A 21 4.73 13.28 5.02
C THR A 21 4.40 11.97 5.75
N GLY A 22 3.13 11.77 6.10
CA GLY A 22 2.64 10.50 6.65
C GLY A 22 1.84 9.69 5.63
N ASN A 23 1.45 10.31 4.51
CA ASN A 23 0.79 9.68 3.39
C ASN A 23 1.60 9.88 2.09
N PRO A 24 1.91 8.81 1.34
CA PRO A 24 1.49 7.42 1.59
C PRO A 24 2.13 6.82 2.84
N VAL A 25 1.40 5.93 3.50
CA VAL A 25 1.78 5.40 4.82
C VAL A 25 2.69 4.17 4.71
N ILE A 26 2.56 3.42 3.61
CA ILE A 26 3.37 2.24 3.30
C ILE A 26 4.42 2.63 2.24
N PRO A 27 5.71 2.28 2.43
CA PRO A 27 6.77 2.52 1.45
C PRO A 27 6.72 1.50 0.31
N ALA A 28 5.58 1.42 -0.38
CA ALA A 28 5.33 0.54 -1.51
C ALA A 28 4.15 1.03 -2.35
N TYR A 29 4.06 0.54 -3.58
CA TYR A 29 2.85 0.62 -4.37
C TYR A 29 1.86 -0.47 -3.92
N LEU A 30 1.30 -0.26 -2.73
CA LEU A 30 0.28 -1.14 -2.16
C LEU A 30 -1.09 -0.56 -2.47
N ALA A 31 -1.86 -1.27 -3.28
CA ALA A 31 -3.23 -0.93 -3.60
C ALA A 31 -4.23 -1.82 -2.86
N ASP A 32 -5.49 -1.40 -2.84
CA ASP A 32 -6.64 -2.19 -2.40
C ASP A 32 -6.45 -2.77 -0.99
N ALA A 33 -5.85 -1.95 -0.12
CA ALA A 33 -5.32 -2.45 1.13
C ALA A 33 -6.42 -2.67 2.18
N SER A 34 -6.50 -3.89 2.71
CA SER A 34 -7.24 -4.23 3.91
C SER A 34 -6.36 -3.93 5.13
N PHE A 35 -6.71 -2.87 5.85
CA PHE A 35 -6.05 -2.47 7.10
C PHE A 35 -6.81 -2.97 8.31
N PHE A 36 -6.08 -3.47 9.32
CA PHE A 36 -6.65 -3.69 10.64
C PHE A 36 -5.59 -3.61 11.74
N TYR A 37 -6.03 -3.29 12.95
CA TYR A 37 -5.23 -3.38 14.16
C TYR A 37 -5.54 -4.68 14.88
N ASP A 38 -4.51 -5.45 15.22
CA ASP A 38 -4.64 -6.67 16.01
C ASP A 38 -4.19 -6.41 17.46
N ALA A 39 -5.15 -6.42 18.38
CA ALA A 39 -4.88 -6.24 19.80
C ALA A 39 -4.00 -7.36 20.39
N LYS A 40 -4.00 -8.57 19.81
CA LYS A 40 -3.20 -9.71 20.31
C LYS A 40 -1.72 -9.55 20.05
N THR A 41 -1.37 -8.92 18.93
CA THR A 41 0.02 -8.67 18.53
C THR A 41 0.44 -7.22 18.77
N ASN A 42 -0.50 -6.34 19.12
CA ASN A 42 -0.32 -4.89 19.31
C ASN A 42 0.32 -4.25 18.07
N ALA A 43 -0.16 -4.65 16.89
CA ALA A 43 0.37 -4.23 15.60
C ALA A 43 -0.76 -3.91 14.61
N PHE A 44 -0.49 -2.94 13.75
CA PHE A 44 -1.25 -2.68 12.53
C PHE A 44 -0.76 -3.61 11.43
N TYR A 45 -1.68 -4.07 10.60
CA TYR A 45 -1.40 -4.89 9.43
C TYR A 45 -2.08 -4.29 8.21
N ALA A 46 -1.43 -4.44 7.06
CA ALA A 46 -1.96 -4.11 5.76
C ALA A 46 -1.65 -5.23 4.77
N PHE A 47 -2.70 -5.77 4.18
CA PHE A 47 -2.65 -6.69 3.04
C PHE A 47 -3.18 -5.94 1.85
N GLY A 48 -2.50 -6.00 0.72
CA GLY A 48 -2.97 -5.32 -0.49
C GLY A 48 -2.56 -6.05 -1.75
N THR A 49 -3.01 -5.49 -2.86
CA THR A 49 -2.53 -5.77 -4.20
C THR A 49 -1.19 -5.06 -4.38
N ASN A 50 -0.14 -5.77 -4.77
CA ASN A 50 1.15 -5.15 -5.09
C ASN A 50 1.09 -4.61 -6.52
N ASP A 51 1.10 -3.29 -6.68
CA ASP A 51 1.29 -2.63 -7.96
C ASP A 51 2.80 -2.53 -8.30
N GLY A 52 3.14 -2.13 -9.54
CA GLY A 52 4.53 -1.87 -9.94
C GLY A 52 5.06 -2.68 -11.12
N ALA A 53 4.17 -3.40 -11.81
CA ALA A 53 4.47 -4.38 -12.86
C ALA A 53 3.92 -3.99 -14.24
N GLY A 54 3.99 -2.72 -14.63
CA GLY A 54 3.14 -2.20 -15.72
C GLY A 54 1.67 -2.52 -15.41
N GLY A 55 0.74 -2.58 -16.35
CA GLY A 55 -0.69 -2.80 -16.06
C GLY A 55 -1.15 -4.09 -15.33
N GLY A 56 -0.26 -4.88 -14.71
CA GLY A 56 -0.57 -6.10 -13.94
C GLY A 56 -0.14 -6.03 -12.46
N ASN A 57 -0.71 -6.91 -11.63
CA ASN A 57 -0.42 -7.00 -10.19
C ASN A 57 0.72 -7.99 -9.91
N VAL A 58 1.60 -7.70 -8.94
CA VAL A 58 2.87 -8.41 -8.73
C VAL A 58 2.77 -9.49 -7.67
N PHE A 59 3.26 -10.68 -8.00
CA PHE A 59 3.57 -11.75 -7.04
C PHE A 59 5.03 -11.64 -6.56
N PRO A 60 5.38 -12.03 -5.32
CA PRO A 60 4.53 -12.64 -4.28
C PRO A 60 3.63 -11.63 -3.54
N PRO A 61 2.48 -12.06 -2.99
CA PRO A 61 1.73 -11.24 -2.04
C PRO A 61 2.59 -10.94 -0.82
N GLN A 62 2.33 -9.76 -0.26
CA GLN A 62 3.09 -9.25 0.86
C GLN A 62 2.14 -8.73 1.94
N ALA A 63 2.54 -8.94 3.18
CA ALA A 63 1.96 -8.31 4.36
C ALA A 63 2.88 -7.20 4.83
N TRP A 64 2.29 -6.05 5.13
CA TRP A 64 2.95 -4.97 5.83
C TRP A 64 2.46 -4.92 7.28
N TYR A 65 3.37 -4.70 8.22
CA TYR A 65 3.00 -4.56 9.63
C TYR A 65 3.82 -3.50 10.35
N SER A 66 3.21 -2.89 11.36
CA SER A 66 3.81 -1.81 12.14
C SER A 66 3.32 -1.82 13.60
N TYR A 67 4.22 -1.52 14.54
CA TYR A 67 3.88 -1.42 15.97
C TYR A 67 3.54 0.02 16.42
N ASP A 68 3.86 1.01 15.57
CA ASP A 68 3.72 2.44 15.83
C ASP A 68 2.86 3.16 14.77
N GLY A 69 2.49 2.48 13.69
CA GLY A 69 1.73 3.03 12.56
C GLY A 69 2.56 3.90 11.63
N LYS A 70 3.89 3.99 11.81
CA LYS A 70 4.82 4.81 11.02
C LYS A 70 5.96 3.98 10.42
N THR A 71 6.54 3.10 11.23
CA THR A 71 7.65 2.24 10.86
C THR A 71 7.09 0.91 10.40
N TRP A 72 7.09 0.68 9.09
CA TRP A 72 6.48 -0.49 8.46
C TRP A 72 7.54 -1.52 8.07
N LYS A 73 7.25 -2.78 8.36
CA LYS A 73 8.04 -3.94 7.95
C LYS A 73 7.23 -4.76 6.96
N ASN A 74 7.94 -5.39 6.04
CA ASN A 74 7.34 -6.22 5.02
C ASN A 74 7.62 -7.72 5.29
N LYS A 75 6.70 -8.58 4.86
CA LYS A 75 6.88 -10.02 4.82
C LYS A 75 6.18 -10.61 3.59
N ILE A 76 6.88 -11.45 2.83
CA ILE A 76 6.26 -12.33 1.82
C ILE A 76 5.34 -13.32 2.52
N ILE A 77 4.13 -13.47 2.00
CA ILE A 77 3.13 -14.40 2.51
C ILE A 77 2.94 -15.52 1.48
N ASP A 78 3.11 -16.75 1.94
CA ASP A 78 2.87 -17.93 1.14
C ASP A 78 1.38 -18.27 1.17
N LEU A 79 0.72 -18.22 0.01
CA LEU A 79 -0.64 -18.72 -0.16
C LEU A 79 -0.60 -20.17 -0.67
N PRO A 80 -1.66 -20.97 -0.48
CA PRO A 80 -1.73 -22.32 -1.03
C PRO A 80 -1.47 -22.33 -2.55
N LYS A 81 -0.42 -23.03 -2.98
CA LYS A 81 0.00 -23.10 -4.40
C LYS A 81 -1.12 -23.59 -5.33
N SER A 82 -2.01 -24.44 -4.82
CA SER A 82 -3.19 -24.93 -5.53
C SER A 82 -4.08 -23.81 -6.08
N TRP A 83 -4.11 -22.63 -5.44
CA TRP A 83 -4.93 -21.51 -5.89
C TRP A 83 -4.40 -20.89 -7.17
N THR A 84 -3.09 -20.61 -7.23
CA THR A 84 -2.45 -20.06 -8.43
C THR A 84 -2.40 -21.09 -9.55
N ASP A 85 -2.22 -22.38 -9.22
CA ASP A 85 -2.30 -23.48 -10.18
C ASP A 85 -3.70 -23.59 -10.79
N PHE A 86 -4.75 -23.43 -9.98
CA PHE A 86 -6.13 -23.42 -10.45
C PHE A 86 -6.45 -22.18 -11.31
N ALA A 87 -6.05 -20.99 -10.87
CA ALA A 87 -6.40 -19.74 -11.54
C ALA A 87 -5.59 -19.48 -12.82
N GLY A 88 -4.47 -20.19 -13.01
CA GLY A 88 -3.56 -20.03 -14.14
C GLY A 88 -2.71 -18.75 -14.08
N THR A 89 -2.65 -18.09 -12.92
CA THR A 89 -1.85 -16.88 -12.69
C THR A 89 -1.47 -16.74 -11.22
N THR A 90 -0.40 -16.00 -10.97
CA THR A 90 0.07 -15.66 -9.63
C THR A 90 -0.39 -14.27 -9.16
N ALA A 91 -1.05 -13.49 -10.02
CA ALA A 91 -1.55 -12.17 -9.68
C ALA A 91 -2.74 -12.26 -8.72
N VAL A 92 -2.60 -11.71 -7.51
CA VAL A 92 -3.62 -11.74 -6.46
C VAL A 92 -4.14 -10.33 -6.17
N TRP A 93 -5.44 -10.16 -6.02
CA TRP A 93 -6.12 -8.86 -5.97
C TRP A 93 -6.98 -8.69 -4.73
N ALA A 94 -7.05 -7.43 -4.26
CA ALA A 94 -8.03 -6.89 -3.33
C ALA A 94 -8.29 -7.79 -2.11
N PRO A 95 -7.27 -8.01 -1.26
CA PRO A 95 -7.44 -8.88 -0.11
C PRO A 95 -8.43 -8.33 0.91
N SER A 96 -8.97 -9.25 1.71
CA SER A 96 -9.72 -8.94 2.93
C SER A 96 -9.24 -9.83 4.07
N MET A 97 -9.08 -9.25 5.25
CA MET A 97 -8.56 -9.95 6.42
C MET A 97 -9.46 -9.73 7.65
N ILE A 98 -9.74 -10.81 8.38
CA ILE A 98 -10.34 -10.75 9.71
C ILE A 98 -9.63 -11.65 10.70
N TYR A 99 -9.68 -11.28 11.99
CA TYR A 99 -9.52 -12.22 13.09
C TYR A 99 -10.91 -12.63 13.58
N TYR A 100 -11.24 -13.91 13.48
CA TYR A 100 -12.53 -14.42 13.93
C TYR A 100 -12.38 -15.08 15.30
N GLN A 101 -12.99 -14.48 16.32
CA GLN A 101 -12.84 -14.91 17.71
C GLN A 101 -13.29 -16.36 17.92
N PRO A 102 -14.47 -16.80 17.43
CA PRO A 102 -15.00 -18.14 17.75
C PRO A 102 -14.09 -19.29 17.31
N THR A 103 -13.40 -19.17 16.18
CA THR A 103 -12.41 -20.17 15.74
C THR A 103 -10.98 -19.83 16.18
N ARG A 104 -10.77 -18.63 16.74
CA ARG A 104 -9.49 -18.06 17.15
C ARG A 104 -8.46 -18.01 16.02
N LYS A 105 -8.91 -17.87 14.78
CA LYS A 105 -8.08 -17.85 13.56
C LYS A 105 -8.17 -16.53 12.81
N TYR A 106 -7.15 -16.28 12.02
CA TYR A 106 -7.13 -15.23 11.01
C TYR A 106 -7.62 -15.82 9.68
N TYR A 107 -8.38 -15.05 8.92
CA TYR A 107 -8.87 -15.43 7.59
C TYR A 107 -8.47 -14.38 6.57
N LEU A 108 -7.81 -14.82 5.51
CA LEU A 108 -7.30 -13.97 4.44
C LEU A 108 -7.92 -14.41 3.12
N MET A 109 -8.64 -13.50 2.50
CA MET A 109 -9.22 -13.70 1.17
C MET A 109 -8.38 -12.99 0.11
N TYR A 110 -8.24 -13.61 -1.04
CA TYR A 110 -7.77 -12.96 -2.27
C TYR A 110 -8.62 -13.40 -3.46
N SER A 111 -8.75 -12.51 -4.43
CA SER A 111 -9.25 -12.84 -5.76
C SER A 111 -8.09 -13.09 -6.72
N ILE A 112 -8.15 -14.18 -7.48
CA ILE A 112 -7.14 -14.55 -8.48
C ILE A 112 -7.86 -14.86 -9.78
N ASN A 113 -7.72 -14.02 -10.80
CA ASN A 113 -8.44 -14.16 -12.08
C ASN A 113 -9.97 -14.35 -11.89
N PHE A 114 -10.59 -13.47 -11.09
CA PHE A 114 -12.01 -13.53 -10.72
C PHE A 114 -12.45 -14.80 -9.98
N ASN A 115 -11.52 -15.55 -9.37
CA ASN A 115 -11.83 -16.66 -8.48
C ASN A 115 -11.54 -16.25 -7.04
N VAL A 116 -12.51 -16.39 -6.13
CA VAL A 116 -12.33 -16.05 -4.71
C VAL A 116 -11.80 -17.26 -3.95
N PHE A 117 -10.69 -17.05 -3.24
CA PHE A 117 -10.07 -18.03 -2.36
C PHE A 117 -9.91 -17.47 -0.95
N ILE A 118 -10.08 -18.33 0.06
CA ILE A 118 -9.98 -17.92 1.47
C ILE A 118 -9.04 -18.90 2.18
N ALA A 119 -8.05 -18.35 2.88
CA ALA A 119 -7.12 -19.08 3.71
C ALA A 119 -7.36 -18.77 5.18
N MET A 120 -6.92 -19.66 6.05
CA MET A 120 -6.94 -19.50 7.50
C MET A 120 -5.53 -19.66 8.09
N SER A 121 -5.29 -19.00 9.23
CA SER A 121 -4.03 -19.16 9.97
C SER A 121 -4.22 -18.95 11.48
N ASN A 122 -3.28 -19.46 12.27
CA ASN A 122 -3.18 -19.17 13.70
C ASN A 122 -2.40 -17.87 13.98
N SER A 123 -1.81 -17.26 12.94
CA SER A 123 -0.98 -16.05 13.01
C SER A 123 -1.38 -15.08 11.89
N PRO A 124 -1.36 -13.76 12.12
CA PRO A 124 -1.71 -12.78 11.08
C PRO A 124 -0.70 -12.78 9.93
N LEU A 125 0.47 -13.43 10.09
CA LEU A 125 1.53 -13.50 9.08
C LEU A 125 1.72 -14.91 8.51
N GLY A 126 0.73 -15.79 8.67
CA GLY A 126 0.82 -17.19 8.26
C GLY A 126 1.64 -18.07 9.20
N PRO A 127 1.91 -19.34 8.81
CA PRO A 127 1.60 -19.93 7.50
C PRO A 127 0.10 -20.01 7.23
N TRP A 128 -0.30 -19.90 5.96
CA TRP A 128 -1.69 -19.89 5.51
C TRP A 128 -2.10 -21.27 4.98
N GLU A 129 -3.22 -21.78 5.48
CA GLU A 129 -3.85 -23.01 5.03
C GLU A 129 -5.14 -22.70 4.27
N ASP A 130 -5.53 -23.50 3.29
CA ASP A 130 -6.83 -23.35 2.64
C ASP A 130 -7.98 -23.47 3.66
N ALA A 131 -8.89 -22.49 3.68
CA ALA A 131 -10.04 -22.49 4.57
C ALA A 131 -11.27 -23.20 3.96
N ASN A 132 -11.23 -23.58 2.68
CA ASN A 132 -12.33 -24.27 2.02
C ASN A 132 -12.59 -25.64 2.64
N GLY A 133 -13.73 -25.78 3.33
CA GLY A 133 -14.12 -27.02 4.02
C GLY A 133 -14.77 -28.06 3.12
N GLU A 134 -15.26 -27.65 1.95
CA GLU A 134 -16.01 -28.51 1.04
C GLU A 134 -15.12 -29.03 -0.10
N ALA A 135 -14.31 -28.16 -0.70
CA ALA A 135 -13.44 -28.50 -1.83
C ALA A 135 -12.05 -27.82 -1.72
N PRO A 136 -11.15 -28.32 -0.84
CA PRO A 136 -9.80 -27.77 -0.69
C PRO A 136 -9.05 -27.63 -2.02
N GLY A 137 -8.36 -26.51 -2.20
CA GLY A 137 -7.62 -26.15 -3.42
C GLY A 137 -8.49 -25.57 -4.53
N LYS A 138 -9.82 -25.49 -4.36
CA LYS A 138 -10.75 -24.91 -5.32
C LYS A 138 -11.26 -23.55 -4.84
N MET A 139 -11.65 -22.71 -5.80
CA MET A 139 -12.31 -21.43 -5.52
C MET A 139 -13.63 -21.65 -4.77
N PHE A 140 -14.02 -20.68 -3.94
CA PHE A 140 -15.35 -20.66 -3.34
C PHE A 140 -16.40 -20.31 -4.40
N PHE A 141 -16.18 -19.22 -5.14
CA PHE A 141 -17.08 -18.72 -6.18
C PHE A 141 -16.33 -17.76 -7.12
N LYS A 142 -16.98 -17.42 -8.24
CA LYS A 142 -16.50 -16.37 -9.15
C LYS A 142 -16.82 -14.99 -8.59
N GLY A 143 -15.80 -14.15 -8.44
CA GLY A 143 -15.96 -12.78 -7.99
C GLY A 143 -14.65 -12.06 -7.69
N TYR A 144 -14.79 -10.79 -7.33
CA TYR A 144 -13.69 -9.89 -6.99
C TYR A 144 -14.12 -8.89 -5.90
N ASP A 145 -13.14 -8.16 -5.35
CA ASP A 145 -13.33 -7.15 -4.31
C ASP A 145 -14.17 -7.63 -3.13
N GLY A 146 -13.90 -8.86 -2.73
CA GLY A 146 -14.57 -9.46 -1.58
C GLY A 146 -14.15 -8.80 -0.28
N GLN A 147 -15.09 -8.59 0.64
CA GLN A 147 -14.79 -8.08 1.97
C GLN A 147 -15.54 -8.88 3.03
N PHE A 148 -14.83 -9.30 4.06
CA PHE A 148 -15.44 -9.88 5.25
C PHE A 148 -16.07 -8.79 6.10
N PHE A 149 -17.20 -9.13 6.72
CA PHE A 149 -17.79 -8.37 7.81
C PHE A 149 -18.22 -9.34 8.91
N VAL A 150 -17.69 -9.13 10.12
CA VAL A 150 -18.08 -9.88 11.33
C VAL A 150 -19.04 -9.02 12.12
N ASP A 151 -20.27 -9.47 12.27
CA ASP A 151 -21.30 -8.75 13.02
C ASP A 151 -21.16 -8.98 14.54
N ASP A 152 -21.87 -8.19 15.33
CA ASP A 152 -21.84 -8.26 16.81
C ASP A 152 -22.26 -9.65 17.32
N ASP A 153 -23.15 -10.34 16.60
CA ASP A 153 -23.60 -11.70 16.91
C ASP A 153 -22.68 -12.80 16.37
N GLN A 154 -21.47 -12.43 15.92
CA GLN A 154 -20.45 -13.29 15.35
C GLN A 154 -20.85 -13.98 14.04
N LYS A 155 -21.95 -13.59 13.39
CA LYS A 155 -22.20 -14.02 12.00
C LYS A 155 -21.18 -13.35 11.08
N VAL A 156 -20.65 -14.14 10.16
CA VAL A 156 -19.71 -13.65 9.16
C VAL A 156 -20.43 -13.51 7.83
N TYR A 157 -20.41 -12.29 7.33
CA TYR A 157 -20.92 -11.92 6.03
C TYR A 157 -19.76 -11.63 5.09
N PHE A 158 -20.03 -11.76 3.81
CA PHE A 158 -19.06 -11.47 2.78
C PHE A 158 -19.74 -10.70 1.65
N ASN A 159 -19.29 -9.48 1.40
CA ASN A 159 -19.81 -8.62 0.35
C ASN A 159 -18.80 -8.53 -0.80
N PHE A 160 -19.25 -8.60 -2.06
CA PHE A 160 -18.34 -8.72 -3.20
C PHE A 160 -18.97 -8.27 -4.52
N ASN A 161 -18.14 -8.25 -5.58
CA ASN A 161 -18.43 -7.82 -6.95
C ASN A 161 -18.71 -6.32 -7.07
N SER A 162 -19.47 -5.96 -8.10
CA SER A 162 -19.88 -4.61 -8.48
C SER A 162 -21.39 -4.43 -8.33
N ASN A 163 -21.97 -3.40 -8.94
CA ASN A 163 -23.41 -3.12 -8.88
C ASN A 163 -24.28 -4.16 -9.63
N PRO A 164 -25.25 -4.83 -8.98
CA PRO A 164 -25.56 -4.79 -7.55
C PRO A 164 -24.62 -5.68 -6.73
N PHE A 165 -24.14 -5.16 -5.58
CA PHE A 165 -23.28 -5.94 -4.70
C PHE A 165 -24.04 -7.14 -4.15
N ARG A 166 -23.33 -8.25 -3.98
CA ARG A 166 -23.87 -9.46 -3.36
C ARG A 166 -23.38 -9.54 -1.94
N ILE A 167 -24.26 -9.97 -1.03
CA ILE A 167 -23.90 -10.31 0.34
C ILE A 167 -24.25 -11.78 0.55
N ILE A 168 -23.27 -12.57 0.96
CA ILE A 168 -23.42 -13.97 1.38
C ILE A 168 -23.11 -14.12 2.86
N LYS A 169 -23.44 -15.27 3.40
CA LYS A 169 -23.15 -15.64 4.79
C LYS A 169 -22.30 -16.91 4.83
N PHE A 170 -21.37 -16.95 5.78
CA PHE A 170 -20.52 -18.10 6.02
C PHE A 170 -20.79 -18.72 7.39
N ARG A 171 -20.60 -20.03 7.48
CA ARG A 171 -20.52 -20.79 8.73
C ARG A 171 -19.16 -21.49 8.81
N PHE A 172 -18.77 -21.81 10.04
CA PHE A 172 -17.46 -22.39 10.34
C PHE A 172 -17.64 -23.70 11.11
N ASP A 173 -16.79 -24.69 10.82
CA ASP A 173 -16.69 -25.88 11.65
C ASP A 173 -15.75 -25.68 12.85
N ALA A 174 -15.61 -26.71 13.69
CA ALA A 174 -14.72 -26.67 14.86
C ALA A 174 -13.23 -26.57 14.50
N ALA A 175 -12.83 -26.99 13.29
CA ALA A 175 -11.47 -26.83 12.78
C ALA A 175 -11.23 -25.43 12.19
N GLY A 176 -12.28 -24.63 12.03
CA GLY A 176 -12.26 -23.29 11.45
C GLY A 176 -12.38 -23.27 9.92
N LYS A 177 -12.74 -24.38 9.27
CA LYS A 177 -13.03 -24.41 7.84
C LYS A 177 -14.35 -23.69 7.55
N ILE A 178 -14.44 -23.09 6.37
CA ILE A 178 -15.56 -22.25 5.94
C ILE A 178 -16.47 -23.03 4.99
N PHE A 179 -17.77 -22.84 5.18
CA PHE A 179 -18.84 -23.33 4.32
C PHE A 179 -19.85 -22.20 4.09
N PHE A 180 -20.59 -22.24 2.98
CA PHE A 180 -21.75 -21.36 2.82
C PHE A 180 -22.80 -21.66 3.89
N ASP A 181 -23.37 -20.59 4.46
CA ASP A 181 -24.54 -20.64 5.32
C ASP A 181 -25.76 -20.22 4.51
N ASN A 182 -26.61 -21.20 4.20
CA ASN A 182 -27.79 -21.04 3.37
C ASN A 182 -29.10 -21.05 4.18
N ASP A 183 -29.02 -21.10 5.52
CA ASP A 183 -30.17 -21.34 6.40
C ASP A 183 -30.98 -20.06 6.68
N ASP A 184 -30.42 -18.90 6.37
CA ASP A 184 -31.06 -17.60 6.58
C ASP A 184 -32.00 -17.25 5.42
N ALA A 185 -33.31 -17.36 5.66
CA ALA A 185 -34.35 -17.10 4.66
C ALA A 185 -34.36 -15.67 4.07
N ARG A 186 -33.62 -14.72 4.67
CA ARG A 186 -33.43 -13.36 4.11
C ARG A 186 -32.54 -13.38 2.85
N PHE A 187 -31.70 -14.40 2.68
CA PHE A 187 -30.83 -14.59 1.53
C PHE A 187 -31.61 -15.31 0.41
N THR A 188 -32.40 -14.54 -0.32
CA THR A 188 -33.45 -15.06 -1.22
C THR A 188 -32.99 -15.42 -2.63
N LYS A 189 -31.74 -15.11 -2.99
CA LYS A 189 -31.16 -15.45 -4.29
C LYS A 189 -30.23 -16.63 -4.15
N THR A 190 -30.12 -17.43 -5.20
CA THR A 190 -29.29 -18.64 -5.22
C THR A 190 -28.42 -18.64 -6.46
N GLU A 191 -27.17 -19.06 -6.32
CA GLU A 191 -26.27 -19.34 -7.44
C GLU A 191 -25.49 -20.63 -7.16
N ALA A 192 -25.18 -21.38 -8.22
CA ALA A 192 -24.37 -22.59 -8.12
C ALA A 192 -22.89 -22.25 -8.34
N THR A 193 -22.04 -22.90 -7.57
CA THR A 193 -20.59 -22.94 -7.78
C THR A 193 -20.23 -24.25 -8.47
N GLU A 194 -19.07 -24.27 -9.12
CA GLU A 194 -18.57 -25.47 -9.79
C GLU A 194 -18.20 -26.59 -8.79
N PHE A 195 -17.86 -26.26 -7.54
CA PHE A 195 -17.23 -27.21 -6.60
C PHE A 195 -17.89 -27.31 -5.21
N LEU A 196 -18.61 -26.28 -4.76
CA LEU A 196 -19.15 -26.17 -3.39
C LEU A 196 -20.68 -26.25 -3.35
N GLY A 197 -21.32 -26.65 -4.46
CA GLY A 197 -22.78 -26.60 -4.58
C GLY A 197 -23.31 -25.18 -4.69
N SER A 198 -24.53 -24.94 -4.20
CA SER A 198 -25.18 -23.63 -4.26
C SER A 198 -24.95 -22.79 -3.02
N TYR A 199 -24.86 -21.47 -3.20
CA TYR A 199 -24.86 -20.48 -2.13
C TYR A 199 -26.04 -19.53 -2.23
N HIS A 200 -26.55 -19.11 -1.08
CA HIS A 200 -27.61 -18.12 -0.97
C HIS A 200 -27.01 -16.74 -0.76
N TYR A 201 -27.56 -15.75 -1.46
CA TYR A 201 -27.12 -14.36 -1.38
C TYR A 201 -28.32 -13.40 -1.34
N VAL A 202 -28.06 -12.18 -0.90
CA VAL A 202 -28.96 -11.03 -1.10
C VAL A 202 -28.27 -10.00 -1.98
N LEU A 203 -29.05 -9.28 -2.79
CA LEU A 203 -28.58 -8.14 -3.55
C LEU A 203 -28.72 -6.87 -2.71
N ALA A 204 -27.64 -6.11 -2.57
CA ALA A 204 -27.71 -4.75 -2.07
C ALA A 204 -28.37 -3.87 -3.13
N ALA A 205 -29.71 -3.79 -3.08
CA ALA A 205 -30.52 -3.05 -4.04
C ALA A 205 -30.63 -1.56 -3.67
N GLY A 206 -31.00 -0.74 -4.66
CA GLY A 206 -31.28 0.69 -4.46
C GLY A 206 -30.07 1.61 -4.54
N LEU A 207 -28.86 1.06 -4.73
CA LEU A 207 -27.62 1.83 -4.77
C LEU A 207 -27.47 2.61 -6.08
N LYS A 208 -27.11 3.88 -5.98
CA LYS A 208 -26.73 4.76 -7.08
C LYS A 208 -25.22 4.87 -7.16
N ASN A 209 -24.70 4.98 -8.38
CA ASN A 209 -23.27 5.23 -8.60
C ASN A 209 -22.36 4.19 -7.92
N ALA A 210 -22.78 2.92 -7.88
CA ALA A 210 -21.97 1.81 -7.37
C ALA A 210 -21.10 1.22 -8.48
N PHE A 211 -19.83 0.93 -8.16
CA PHE A 211 -18.87 0.35 -9.11
C PHE A 211 -18.11 -0.84 -8.50
N GLU A 212 -17.24 -0.67 -7.51
CA GLU A 212 -16.46 -1.78 -6.91
C GLU A 212 -16.05 -1.47 -5.45
N ALA A 213 -15.17 -2.28 -4.86
CA ALA A 213 -14.59 -2.08 -3.53
C ALA A 213 -15.64 -1.91 -2.42
N SER A 214 -16.65 -2.78 -2.42
CA SER A 214 -17.68 -2.76 -1.38
C SER A 214 -17.09 -3.04 0.00
N PHE A 215 -17.50 -2.31 1.04
CA PHE A 215 -17.05 -2.50 2.42
C PHE A 215 -18.21 -2.27 3.38
N ILE A 216 -18.50 -3.23 4.27
CA ILE A 216 -19.52 -3.05 5.32
C ILE A 216 -18.85 -2.64 6.63
N TYR A 217 -19.26 -1.50 7.16
CA TYR A 217 -18.88 -1.02 8.49
C TYR A 217 -20.12 -0.88 9.36
N LYS A 218 -20.07 -1.30 10.64
CA LYS A 218 -21.20 -1.17 11.56
C LYS A 218 -20.89 -0.18 12.66
N ARG A 219 -21.79 0.78 12.88
CA ARG A 219 -21.66 1.76 13.96
C ARG A 219 -23.02 2.22 14.48
N LYS A 220 -23.19 2.17 15.81
CA LYS A 220 -24.41 2.62 16.51
C LYS A 220 -25.70 2.06 15.91
N GLY A 221 -25.71 0.76 15.59
CA GLY A 221 -26.88 0.06 15.06
C GLY A 221 -27.18 0.30 13.57
N LEU A 222 -26.30 0.99 12.84
CA LEU A 222 -26.38 1.14 11.39
C LEU A 222 -25.26 0.37 10.70
N TYR A 223 -25.61 -0.31 9.61
CA TYR A 223 -24.70 -0.90 8.64
C TYR A 223 -24.47 0.10 7.52
N TYR A 224 -23.22 0.51 7.34
CA TYR A 224 -22.76 1.37 6.26
C TYR A 224 -22.19 0.46 5.19
N LEU A 225 -22.90 0.29 4.07
CA LEU A 225 -22.34 -0.31 2.88
C LEU A 225 -21.67 0.80 2.09
N MET A 226 -20.35 0.78 2.09
CA MET A 226 -19.49 1.75 1.40
C MET A 226 -18.98 1.14 0.09
N TRP A 227 -18.66 1.97 -0.89
CA TRP A 227 -18.11 1.53 -2.17
C TRP A 227 -17.36 2.65 -2.87
N SER A 228 -16.61 2.30 -3.90
CA SER A 228 -15.91 3.27 -4.73
C SER A 228 -16.58 3.43 -6.12
N PHE A 229 -16.42 4.59 -6.77
CA PHE A 229 -17.07 4.96 -8.05
C PHE A 229 -16.15 5.71 -9.03
N LYS A 230 -16.43 5.62 -10.35
CA LYS A 230 -15.70 6.22 -11.50
C LYS A 230 -14.29 5.66 -11.83
N GLY A 231 -13.53 5.18 -10.84
CA GLY A 231 -12.18 4.65 -11.06
C GLY A 231 -11.14 5.70 -11.51
N SER A 232 -9.89 5.26 -11.71
CA SER A 232 -8.77 6.08 -12.18
C SER A 232 -8.61 7.38 -11.38
N GLU A 233 -8.42 8.55 -12.01
CA GLU A 233 -8.19 9.82 -11.31
C GLU A 233 -9.46 10.37 -10.64
N GLU A 234 -10.63 9.94 -11.10
CA GLU A 234 -11.95 10.38 -10.62
C GLU A 234 -12.50 9.45 -9.54
N TYR A 235 -11.69 8.49 -9.09
CA TYR A 235 -12.09 7.54 -8.06
C TYR A 235 -12.53 8.27 -6.79
N ASN A 236 -13.64 7.82 -6.21
CA ASN A 236 -14.24 8.43 -5.03
C ASN A 236 -15.03 7.39 -4.22
N VAL A 237 -15.19 7.61 -2.92
CA VAL A 237 -15.91 6.72 -1.98
C VAL A 237 -17.28 7.30 -1.64
N ARG A 238 -18.28 6.43 -1.63
CA ARG A 238 -19.70 6.69 -1.33
C ARG A 238 -20.22 5.64 -0.37
N TYR A 239 -21.41 5.86 0.18
CA TYR A 239 -22.04 4.88 1.04
C TYR A 239 -23.57 5.00 1.05
N ALA A 240 -24.22 3.96 1.55
CA ALA A 240 -25.61 3.96 1.96
C ALA A 240 -25.74 3.22 3.30
N VAL A 241 -26.83 3.45 4.03
CA VAL A 241 -27.04 2.86 5.36
C VAL A 241 -28.25 1.94 5.40
N SER A 242 -28.21 0.97 6.31
CA SER A 242 -29.34 0.09 6.63
C SER A 242 -29.36 -0.22 8.12
N LYS A 243 -30.53 -0.60 8.64
CA LYS A 243 -30.66 -1.20 9.98
C LYS A 243 -30.38 -2.71 10.00
N GLU A 244 -30.31 -3.32 8.82
CA GLU A 244 -30.07 -4.75 8.61
C GLU A 244 -28.92 -4.94 7.63
N VAL A 245 -28.03 -5.90 7.89
CA VAL A 245 -26.91 -6.22 6.98
C VAL A 245 -27.38 -6.61 5.58
N THR A 246 -28.57 -7.19 5.46
CA THR A 246 -29.18 -7.60 4.19
C THR A 246 -29.85 -6.45 3.43
N GLY A 247 -29.82 -5.22 3.96
CA GLY A 247 -30.57 -4.10 3.41
C GLY A 247 -32.07 -4.15 3.74
N PRO A 248 -32.89 -3.34 3.04
CA PRO A 248 -32.51 -2.42 1.97
C PRO A 248 -31.61 -1.29 2.47
N TYR A 249 -30.65 -0.87 1.64
CA TYR A 249 -29.78 0.26 1.92
C TYR A 249 -30.38 1.55 1.33
N THR A 250 -30.24 2.65 2.06
CA THR A 250 -30.78 3.96 1.67
C THR A 250 -29.75 5.06 1.87
N GLU A 251 -29.77 6.05 0.98
CA GLU A 251 -28.97 7.28 1.07
C GLU A 251 -29.13 7.98 2.41
N LEU A 252 -28.02 8.46 2.98
CA LEU A 252 -27.99 9.30 4.17
C LEU A 252 -27.15 10.54 3.87
N ASP A 253 -27.70 11.75 4.05
CA ASP A 253 -27.00 13.01 3.77
C ASP A 253 -26.36 13.07 2.36
N SER A 254 -27.12 12.70 1.34
CA SER A 254 -26.68 12.66 -0.06
C SER A 254 -25.47 11.75 -0.34
N SER A 255 -25.19 10.77 0.53
CA SER A 255 -24.01 9.91 0.49
C SER A 255 -23.81 9.08 -0.79
N GLU A 256 -24.86 8.87 -1.58
CA GLU A 256 -24.78 8.12 -2.84
C GLU A 256 -24.50 9.02 -4.05
N THR A 257 -24.66 10.32 -3.89
CA THR A 257 -24.52 11.33 -4.94
C THR A 257 -23.32 12.27 -4.69
N VAL A 258 -23.05 12.58 -3.43
CA VAL A 258 -21.91 13.37 -2.94
C VAL A 258 -20.92 12.43 -2.25
N PRO A 259 -19.70 12.25 -2.80
CA PRO A 259 -18.73 11.34 -2.20
C PRO A 259 -18.15 11.89 -0.90
N ILE A 260 -17.86 10.98 0.03
CA ILE A 260 -17.19 11.30 1.29
C ILE A 260 -15.68 11.49 1.10
N LEU A 261 -15.10 10.87 0.07
CA LEU A 261 -13.67 10.95 -0.26
C LEU A 261 -13.54 11.02 -1.78
N GLN A 262 -12.77 11.97 -2.29
CA GLN A 262 -12.66 12.22 -3.72
C GLN A 262 -11.34 12.95 -4.04
N ARG A 263 -11.03 13.01 -5.34
CA ARG A 263 -10.00 13.86 -5.93
C ARG A 263 -9.92 15.26 -5.30
N ASP A 264 -8.71 15.71 -5.05
CA ASP A 264 -8.38 17.04 -4.55
C ASP A 264 -7.29 17.70 -5.39
N ASP A 265 -7.71 18.45 -6.40
CA ASP A 265 -6.80 19.18 -7.29
C ASP A 265 -5.96 20.24 -6.58
N LYS A 266 -6.46 20.79 -5.46
CA LYS A 266 -5.75 21.83 -4.73
C LYS A 266 -4.46 21.29 -4.11
N ASN A 267 -4.45 20.00 -3.76
CA ASN A 267 -3.32 19.32 -3.15
C ASN A 267 -2.68 18.30 -4.10
N ASN A 268 -3.03 18.25 -5.39
CA ASN A 268 -2.59 17.20 -6.31
C ASN A 268 -2.83 15.80 -5.75
N ILE A 269 -4.07 15.45 -5.42
CA ILE A 269 -4.43 14.09 -4.99
C ILE A 269 -5.46 13.55 -5.98
N LEU A 270 -5.08 12.48 -6.69
CA LEU A 270 -5.92 11.86 -7.72
C LEU A 270 -6.34 10.45 -7.31
N GLY A 271 -7.59 10.11 -7.64
CA GLY A 271 -8.12 8.76 -7.51
C GLY A 271 -8.12 8.15 -6.10
N PRO A 272 -8.51 8.86 -5.02
CA PRO A 272 -8.69 8.21 -3.74
C PRO A 272 -9.91 7.26 -3.80
N GLY A 273 -9.64 5.96 -3.77
CA GLY A 273 -10.58 4.92 -4.18
C GLY A 273 -10.70 3.77 -3.20
N HIS A 274 -10.53 2.53 -3.69
CA HIS A 274 -10.64 1.29 -2.91
C HIS A 274 -10.12 1.47 -1.49
N HIS A 275 -10.98 1.16 -0.52
CA HIS A 275 -10.79 1.54 0.87
C HIS A 275 -11.12 0.40 1.84
N SER A 276 -10.59 0.53 3.05
CA SER A 276 -11.02 -0.20 4.23
C SER A 276 -11.18 0.77 5.40
N VAL A 277 -12.04 0.42 6.36
CA VAL A 277 -12.27 1.21 7.58
C VAL A 277 -11.84 0.41 8.79
N PHE A 278 -11.13 1.04 9.71
CA PHE A 278 -10.73 0.42 10.97
C PHE A 278 -10.83 1.39 12.15
N ASP A 279 -11.15 0.83 13.31
CA ASP A 279 -11.19 1.57 14.57
C ASP A 279 -9.89 1.35 15.35
N TYR A 280 -9.33 2.41 15.92
CA TYR A 280 -8.19 2.34 16.81
C TYR A 280 -8.26 3.42 17.88
N ASN A 281 -8.09 3.01 19.15
CA ASN A 281 -8.02 3.91 20.30
C ASN A 281 -9.18 4.94 20.39
N GLY A 282 -10.40 4.53 20.04
CA GLY A 282 -11.59 5.38 20.07
C GLY A 282 -11.78 6.30 18.85
N HIS A 283 -10.89 6.22 17.86
CA HIS A 283 -10.99 6.91 16.58
C HIS A 283 -11.29 5.93 15.46
N THR A 284 -11.92 6.43 14.39
CA THR A 284 -12.20 5.68 13.17
C THR A 284 -11.36 6.24 12.04
N TYR A 285 -10.74 5.36 11.26
CA TYR A 285 -9.86 5.73 10.16
C TYR A 285 -10.32 5.07 8.86
N ILE A 286 -10.10 5.76 7.75
CA ILE A 286 -10.22 5.20 6.41
C ILE A 286 -8.83 5.03 5.82
N ALA A 287 -8.49 3.79 5.47
CA ALA A 287 -7.33 3.48 4.65
C ALA A 287 -7.80 3.37 3.20
N TYR A 288 -7.10 4.01 2.27
CA TYR A 288 -7.50 4.04 0.86
C TYR A 288 -6.27 4.14 -0.04
N HIS A 289 -6.35 3.64 -1.27
CA HIS A 289 -5.31 3.92 -2.26
C HIS A 289 -5.54 5.28 -2.93
N ARG A 290 -4.48 5.93 -3.39
CA ARG A 290 -4.52 7.02 -4.39
C ARG A 290 -3.51 6.74 -5.49
N GLN A 291 -3.59 7.43 -6.62
CA GLN A 291 -2.53 7.36 -7.63
C GLN A 291 -1.21 7.87 -7.05
N HIS A 292 -0.10 7.20 -7.34
CA HIS A 292 1.22 7.67 -6.93
C HIS A 292 1.55 9.00 -7.64
N PHE A 293 2.26 9.93 -7.00
CA PHE A 293 2.78 11.12 -7.70
C PHE A 293 4.04 10.72 -8.49
N PRO A 294 4.27 11.20 -9.73
CA PRO A 294 3.54 12.24 -10.49
C PRO A 294 2.34 11.77 -11.33
N PHE A 295 1.62 10.70 -10.98
CA PHE A 295 0.37 10.22 -11.62
C PHE A 295 0.54 9.82 -13.09
N VAL A 296 1.39 8.84 -13.36
CA VAL A 296 1.85 8.58 -14.74
C VAL A 296 1.58 7.17 -15.21
N ASP A 297 1.41 6.25 -14.27
CA ASP A 297 1.09 4.87 -14.55
C ASP A 297 -0.01 4.37 -13.59
N SER A 298 -0.27 3.07 -13.62
CA SER A 298 -1.31 2.44 -12.80
C SER A 298 -0.93 2.22 -11.33
N LYS A 299 0.26 2.64 -10.88
CA LYS A 299 0.71 2.42 -9.50
C LYS A 299 -0.08 3.28 -8.53
N ARG A 300 -0.55 2.63 -7.47
CA ARG A 300 -1.30 3.27 -6.40
C ARG A 300 -0.59 3.07 -5.08
N GLN A 301 -0.75 4.02 -4.18
CA GLN A 301 -0.14 3.99 -2.85
C GLN A 301 -1.21 4.17 -1.77
N THR A 302 -1.06 3.44 -0.67
CA THR A 302 -2.02 3.50 0.43
C THR A 302 -1.79 4.70 1.33
N CYS A 303 -2.88 5.40 1.65
CA CYS A 303 -2.99 6.53 2.55
C CYS A 303 -3.96 6.21 3.69
N ILE A 304 -3.84 6.91 4.81
CA ILE A 304 -4.79 6.86 5.92
C ILE A 304 -5.13 8.28 6.33
N ASP A 305 -6.43 8.55 6.48
CA ASP A 305 -6.95 9.77 7.09
C ASP A 305 -8.06 9.42 8.10
N GLU A 306 -8.37 10.34 9.02
CA GLU A 306 -9.42 10.14 10.02
C GLU A 306 -10.81 10.26 9.39
N MET A 307 -11.71 9.35 9.76
CA MET A 307 -13.10 9.35 9.33
C MET A 307 -14.01 9.75 10.50
N LEU A 308 -14.73 10.84 10.34
CA LEU A 308 -15.58 11.41 11.39
C LEU A 308 -17.06 11.27 11.02
N PHE A 309 -17.91 11.25 12.04
CA PHE A 309 -19.36 11.13 11.88
C PHE A 309 -20.06 12.38 12.43
N ASN A 310 -21.12 12.80 11.78
CA ASN A 310 -22.10 13.74 12.31
C ASN A 310 -22.95 13.06 13.40
N THR A 311 -23.74 13.86 14.11
CA THR A 311 -24.63 13.39 15.18
C THR A 311 -25.74 12.48 14.67
N ASP A 312 -26.20 12.71 13.43
CA ASP A 312 -27.23 11.91 12.75
C ASP A 312 -26.72 10.58 12.19
N GLY A 313 -25.41 10.31 12.31
CA GLY A 313 -24.75 9.12 11.78
C GLY A 313 -24.15 9.29 10.40
N SER A 314 -24.40 10.39 9.68
CA SER A 314 -23.76 10.62 8.38
C SER A 314 -22.24 10.73 8.53
N ILE A 315 -21.50 10.20 7.56
CA ILE A 315 -20.03 10.31 7.50
C ILE A 315 -19.69 11.72 6.98
N LYS A 316 -18.86 12.44 7.73
CA LYS A 316 -18.33 13.74 7.29
C LYS A 316 -17.40 13.52 6.10
N LYS A 317 -17.36 14.50 5.19
CA LYS A 317 -16.38 14.51 4.10
C LYS A 317 -14.95 14.37 4.66
N VAL A 318 -14.27 13.33 4.21
CA VAL A 318 -12.86 13.06 4.46
C VAL A 318 -12.05 13.92 3.50
N THR A 319 -11.13 14.71 4.06
CA THR A 319 -10.17 15.47 3.26
C THR A 319 -8.91 14.63 3.11
N PRO A 320 -8.58 14.13 1.90
CA PRO A 320 -7.35 13.37 1.73
C PRO A 320 -6.14 14.25 1.95
N THR A 321 -5.08 13.72 2.56
CA THR A 321 -3.88 14.52 2.88
C THR A 321 -2.56 13.87 2.45
N HIS A 322 -1.50 14.67 2.29
CA HIS A 322 -0.12 14.18 2.29
C HIS A 322 0.40 13.95 3.72
N ARG A 323 -0.13 14.66 4.71
CA ARG A 323 0.35 14.54 6.10
C ARG A 323 -0.01 13.20 6.74
N GLY A 324 -1.13 12.60 6.35
CA GLY A 324 -1.68 11.41 6.98
C GLY A 324 -1.99 11.62 8.46
N VAL A 325 -2.09 10.51 9.18
CA VAL A 325 -2.44 10.48 10.60
C VAL A 325 -1.32 9.89 11.45
N GLN A 326 -1.25 10.34 12.70
CA GLN A 326 -0.45 9.67 13.71
C GLN A 326 -1.34 8.67 14.46
N LEU A 327 -1.23 7.38 14.14
CA LEU A 327 -2.05 6.34 14.79
C LEU A 327 -1.67 6.16 16.27
N LYS A 328 -0.37 6.09 16.58
CA LYS A 328 0.12 5.88 17.95
C LYS A 328 1.03 7.02 18.39
N LYS A 329 0.94 7.41 19.66
CA LYS A 329 1.92 8.31 20.26
C LYS A 329 3.28 7.62 20.26
N ILE A 330 4.20 8.14 19.45
CA ILE A 330 5.53 7.56 19.30
C ILE A 330 6.38 8.08 20.48
N ALA A 331 6.98 7.17 21.25
CA ALA A 331 8.04 7.56 22.17
C ALA A 331 9.20 8.19 21.37
N PRO A 332 10.01 9.09 21.94
CA PRO A 332 11.17 9.63 21.23
C PRO A 332 11.98 8.48 20.60
N ALA A 333 12.24 8.58 19.30
CA ALA A 333 12.97 7.53 18.58
C ALA A 333 14.30 7.26 19.31
N LYS A 334 14.62 5.98 19.52
CA LYS A 334 15.88 5.58 20.20
C LYS A 334 17.12 6.08 19.45
N SER A 335 17.00 6.33 18.15
CA SER A 335 18.03 6.88 17.26
C SER A 335 17.37 7.80 16.22
N LYS A 336 17.98 8.97 15.98
CA LYS A 336 17.55 9.91 14.94
C LYS A 336 18.03 9.41 13.57
N ASN A 337 17.21 9.58 12.52
CA ASN A 337 17.67 9.45 11.14
C ASN A 337 18.63 10.61 10.82
N LEU A 338 19.91 10.30 10.69
CA LEU A 338 20.99 11.26 10.42
C LEU A 338 21.00 11.74 8.96
N ALA A 339 20.43 10.95 8.03
CA ALA A 339 20.39 11.27 6.60
C ALA A 339 19.26 12.25 6.25
N LEU A 340 18.23 12.34 7.09
CA LEU A 340 17.06 13.20 6.87
C LEU A 340 17.45 14.65 6.53
N GLY A 341 16.97 15.12 5.38
CA GLY A 341 17.17 16.46 4.86
C GLY A 341 18.61 16.81 4.52
N LYS A 342 19.49 15.81 4.44
CA LYS A 342 20.91 16.00 4.10
C LYS A 342 21.11 16.17 2.60
N GLN A 343 22.27 16.73 2.25
CA GLN A 343 22.64 16.89 0.85
C GLN A 343 23.00 15.53 0.25
N THR A 344 22.61 15.35 -1.00
CA THR A 344 22.85 14.12 -1.75
C THR A 344 23.55 14.42 -3.07
N LEU A 345 24.44 13.52 -3.50
CA LEU A 345 24.98 13.48 -4.85
C LEU A 345 24.67 12.11 -5.45
N THR A 346 24.20 12.09 -6.69
CA THR A 346 23.78 10.88 -7.39
C THR A 346 24.60 10.70 -8.65
N SER A 347 24.75 9.45 -9.11
CA SER A 347 25.37 9.13 -10.39
C SER A 347 24.57 9.70 -11.57
N SER A 348 23.26 9.72 -11.41
CA SER A 348 22.26 10.14 -12.39
C SER A 348 20.93 10.34 -11.67
N ASP A 349 20.06 11.16 -12.26
CA ASP A 349 18.65 11.19 -11.86
C ASP A 349 17.79 11.19 -13.10
N ARG A 350 16.75 10.38 -13.09
CA ARG A 350 15.78 10.29 -14.16
C ARG A 350 15.05 11.61 -14.30
N VAL A 351 15.08 12.16 -15.51
CA VAL A 351 14.14 13.21 -15.90
C VAL A 351 12.83 12.54 -16.29
N TYR A 352 11.75 13.05 -15.73
CA TYR A 352 10.41 12.58 -16.03
C TYR A 352 10.10 12.77 -17.53
N ALA A 353 9.52 11.73 -18.15
CA ALA A 353 9.07 11.74 -19.54
C ALA A 353 7.57 11.42 -19.62
N ASN A 354 6.76 12.41 -20.04
CA ASN A 354 5.30 12.28 -20.12
C ASN A 354 4.78 11.68 -21.44
N GLY A 355 5.64 11.55 -22.46
CA GLY A 355 5.26 11.17 -23.82
C GLY A 355 4.46 9.86 -23.99
N PRO A 356 4.83 8.74 -23.33
CA PRO A 356 4.13 7.46 -23.53
C PRO A 356 2.76 7.37 -22.82
N TYR A 357 2.50 8.18 -21.80
CA TYR A 357 1.31 8.06 -20.94
C TYR A 357 0.31 9.22 -21.06
N ALA A 358 0.57 10.16 -21.98
CA ALA A 358 -0.23 11.38 -22.17
C ALA A 358 -1.75 11.13 -22.34
N LYS A 359 -2.14 9.97 -22.88
CA LYS A 359 -3.57 9.63 -23.06
C LYS A 359 -4.26 9.08 -21.81
N ARG A 360 -3.53 8.53 -20.84
CA ARG A 360 -4.11 7.80 -19.68
C ARG A 360 -4.13 8.63 -18.40
N TYR A 361 -3.21 9.56 -18.22
CA TYR A 361 -3.10 10.39 -17.02
C TYR A 361 -2.81 11.85 -17.36
N ARG A 362 -3.34 12.79 -16.56
CA ARG A 362 -3.40 14.23 -16.88
C ARG A 362 -2.11 15.01 -16.71
N THR A 363 -0.99 14.40 -16.34
CA THR A 363 0.28 15.12 -16.12
C THR A 363 0.98 15.47 -17.43
N HIS A 364 0.43 16.48 -18.08
CA HIS A 364 1.06 17.17 -19.19
C HIS A 364 2.01 18.24 -18.62
N ASP A 365 3.13 18.46 -19.31
CA ASP A 365 4.04 19.59 -19.07
C ASP A 365 4.65 19.70 -17.65
N ILE A 366 4.69 18.59 -16.90
CA ILE A 366 5.46 18.55 -15.65
C ILE A 366 6.94 18.40 -15.99
N SER A 367 7.76 19.36 -15.56
CA SER A 367 9.21 19.18 -15.46
C SER A 367 9.53 18.65 -14.08
N PHE A 368 9.84 17.36 -13.98
CA PHE A 368 10.19 16.71 -12.72
C PHE A 368 11.43 15.84 -12.91
N LYS A 369 12.27 15.78 -11.87
CA LYS A 369 13.46 14.92 -11.85
C LYS A 369 13.44 14.15 -10.54
N TYR A 370 13.64 12.84 -10.60
CA TYR A 370 13.63 11.97 -9.43
C TYR A 370 14.96 12.06 -8.68
N GLU A 371 15.24 13.23 -8.10
CA GLU A 371 16.53 13.60 -7.51
C GLU A 371 16.83 12.87 -6.19
N GLY A 372 18.13 12.71 -5.88
CA GLY A 372 18.59 12.08 -4.62
C GLY A 372 18.02 12.69 -3.33
N LYS A 373 17.60 13.96 -3.34
CA LYS A 373 17.00 14.62 -2.16
C LYS A 373 15.70 13.95 -1.70
N TYR A 374 15.01 13.25 -2.60
CA TYR A 374 13.78 12.49 -2.31
C TYR A 374 14.05 11.11 -1.72
N ALA A 375 15.31 10.70 -1.57
CA ALA A 375 15.67 9.49 -0.84
C ALA A 375 15.98 9.77 0.64
N VAL A 376 15.85 11.01 1.09
CA VAL A 376 16.21 11.45 2.44
C VAL A 376 15.21 12.43 3.04
N ASP A 377 13.96 12.41 2.59
CA ASP A 377 12.92 13.34 3.03
C ASP A 377 11.86 12.71 3.95
N GLU A 378 11.93 11.40 4.21
CA GLU A 378 10.88 10.66 4.93
C GLU A 378 9.50 10.84 4.28
N ASN A 379 9.44 10.72 2.96
CA ASN A 379 8.21 10.85 2.17
C ASN A 379 8.08 9.70 1.18
N TYR A 380 7.20 8.74 1.49
CA TYR A 380 7.01 7.56 0.63
C TYR A 380 6.27 7.87 -0.68
N GLY A 381 5.82 9.11 -0.89
CA GLY A 381 5.24 9.57 -2.16
C GLY A 381 6.29 10.00 -3.18
N THR A 382 7.55 10.10 -2.77
CA THR A 382 8.69 10.54 -3.58
C THR A 382 9.80 9.51 -3.51
N HIS A 383 10.70 9.53 -4.48
CA HIS A 383 11.82 8.59 -4.53
C HIS A 383 12.95 9.14 -5.40
N TRP A 384 14.15 8.60 -5.21
CA TRP A 384 15.24 8.74 -6.18
C TRP A 384 15.16 7.61 -7.21
N ASP A 385 15.25 7.98 -8.49
CA ASP A 385 15.33 7.05 -9.63
C ASP A 385 16.56 7.44 -10.46
N ALA A 386 17.48 6.49 -10.65
CA ALA A 386 18.70 6.70 -11.40
C ALA A 386 18.48 6.83 -12.93
N GLY A 387 17.33 6.40 -13.45
CA GLY A 387 16.99 6.40 -14.87
C GLY A 387 17.18 5.04 -15.53
N LEU A 388 16.63 4.93 -16.74
CA LEU A 388 16.52 3.64 -17.43
C LEU A 388 17.91 3.04 -17.70
N ASP A 389 18.81 3.70 -18.43
CA ASP A 389 20.08 3.08 -18.79
C ASP A 389 21.18 3.13 -17.69
N ALA A 390 20.79 3.33 -16.43
CA ALA A 390 21.73 3.49 -15.33
C ALA A 390 22.47 2.17 -15.02
N LYS A 391 23.80 2.17 -15.17
CA LYS A 391 24.67 1.04 -14.83
C LYS A 391 25.35 1.29 -13.50
N GLU A 392 25.15 0.40 -12.55
CA GLU A 392 25.67 0.50 -11.19
C GLU A 392 25.43 1.89 -10.53
N PRO A 393 24.19 2.43 -10.57
CA PRO A 393 23.93 3.75 -10.04
C PRO A 393 24.21 3.83 -8.55
N TRP A 394 24.55 5.04 -8.12
CA TRP A 394 24.86 5.31 -6.73
C TRP A 394 24.28 6.63 -6.24
N ILE A 395 24.02 6.66 -4.94
CA ILE A 395 23.67 7.87 -4.18
C ILE A 395 24.64 8.01 -3.00
N ILE A 396 25.14 9.21 -2.80
CA ILE A 396 26.00 9.60 -1.68
C ILE A 396 25.25 10.61 -0.83
N VAL A 397 25.17 10.36 0.47
CA VAL A 397 24.60 11.28 1.47
C VAL A 397 25.74 11.90 2.28
N ASP A 398 25.79 13.23 2.36
CA ASP A 398 26.68 13.95 3.28
C ASP A 398 25.94 14.26 4.59
N LEU A 399 26.29 13.55 5.65
CA LEU A 399 25.70 13.71 7.00
C LEU A 399 26.07 15.05 7.66
N ALA A 400 26.89 15.88 7.00
CA ALA A 400 27.45 17.17 7.41
C ALA A 400 28.60 17.10 8.42
N ALA A 401 28.67 16.05 9.23
CA ALA A 401 29.76 15.81 10.18
C ALA A 401 30.02 14.30 10.33
N ASP A 402 31.13 13.95 10.98
CA ASP A 402 31.39 12.57 11.37
C ASP A 402 30.42 12.12 12.47
N HIS A 403 29.78 10.96 12.27
CA HIS A 403 28.88 10.31 13.21
C HIS A 403 29.32 8.87 13.47
N LYS A 404 28.92 8.34 14.63
CA LYS A 404 29.05 6.91 14.95
C LYS A 404 27.84 6.17 14.42
N ILE A 405 27.96 5.57 13.24
CA ILE A 405 26.87 4.88 12.54
C ILE A 405 26.88 3.39 12.90
N ASP A 406 25.72 2.86 13.28
CA ASP A 406 25.55 1.43 13.59
C ASP A 406 24.62 0.70 12.62
N SER A 407 23.75 1.44 11.92
CA SER A 407 22.81 0.85 10.98
C SER A 407 22.39 1.81 9.87
N ILE A 408 22.10 1.23 8.72
CA ILE A 408 21.60 1.92 7.53
C ILE A 408 20.38 1.13 7.07
N GLU A 409 19.28 1.83 6.79
CA GLU A 409 18.05 1.24 6.27
C GLU A 409 17.78 1.75 4.86
N THR A 410 17.64 0.83 3.92
CA THR A 410 17.33 1.13 2.51
C THR A 410 15.92 0.66 2.19
N MET A 411 15.08 1.56 1.70
CA MET A 411 13.73 1.29 1.21
C MET A 411 13.74 1.36 -0.32
N PHE A 412 13.94 0.21 -0.97
CA PHE A 412 13.88 0.08 -2.42
C PHE A 412 12.45 0.25 -2.92
N GLU A 413 12.28 0.78 -4.14
CA GLU A 413 10.97 1.08 -4.72
C GLU A 413 10.09 -0.16 -4.88
N PHE A 414 10.64 -1.26 -5.40
CA PHE A 414 9.88 -2.48 -5.71
C PHE A 414 10.19 -3.60 -4.73
N THR A 415 9.31 -3.78 -3.75
CA THR A 415 9.53 -4.68 -2.61
C THR A 415 9.56 -6.17 -2.94
N SER A 416 9.12 -6.56 -4.14
CA SER A 416 9.16 -7.94 -4.64
C SER A 416 10.46 -8.29 -5.38
N ARG A 417 11.31 -7.30 -5.69
CA ARG A 417 12.59 -7.52 -6.38
C ARG A 417 13.68 -7.88 -5.38
N ALA A 418 14.65 -8.67 -5.84
CA ALA A 418 15.89 -8.87 -5.10
C ALA A 418 16.92 -7.85 -5.56
N TYR A 419 17.38 -6.97 -4.66
CA TYR A 419 18.37 -5.95 -4.97
C TYR A 419 19.77 -6.39 -4.55
N TYR A 420 20.75 -6.19 -5.43
CA TYR A 420 22.15 -6.46 -5.19
C TYR A 420 22.90 -5.13 -5.13
N TYR A 421 23.60 -4.91 -4.02
CA TYR A 421 24.16 -3.60 -3.72
C TYR A 421 25.31 -3.71 -2.73
N LYS A 422 25.98 -2.58 -2.55
CA LYS A 422 26.92 -2.36 -1.45
C LYS A 422 26.65 -1.02 -0.79
N LEU A 423 26.94 -0.95 0.50
CA LEU A 423 26.98 0.26 1.28
C LEU A 423 28.43 0.52 1.68
N GLU A 424 28.90 1.74 1.42
CA GLU A 424 30.25 2.17 1.71
C GLU A 424 30.23 3.49 2.48
N TYR A 425 31.32 3.82 3.16
CA TYR A 425 31.43 5.04 3.93
C TYR A 425 32.82 5.69 3.88
N LEU A 426 32.85 7.00 4.12
CA LEU A 426 34.04 7.82 4.33
C LEU A 426 33.83 8.76 5.50
N ASN A 427 34.91 9.14 6.18
CA ASN A 427 34.90 10.18 7.20
C ASN A 427 35.30 11.54 6.60
N ALA A 428 35.19 12.59 7.40
CA ALA A 428 35.46 13.97 6.96
C ALA A 428 36.93 14.23 6.59
N LYS A 429 37.90 13.49 7.13
CA LYS A 429 39.33 13.66 6.75
C LYS A 429 39.66 13.09 5.37
N ASP A 430 38.85 12.14 4.89
CA ASP A 430 39.06 11.45 3.63
C ASP A 430 38.39 12.17 2.44
N ALA A 431 37.47 13.11 2.69
CA ALA A 431 36.87 13.99 1.67
C ALA A 431 36.33 15.31 2.27
N GLY A 432 36.67 16.45 1.67
CA GLY A 432 36.28 17.77 2.19
C GLY A 432 34.87 18.24 1.81
N SER A 433 34.31 17.73 0.71
CA SER A 433 32.99 18.13 0.21
C SER A 433 32.30 17.06 -0.62
N LEU A 434 30.98 17.17 -0.72
CA LEU A 434 30.14 16.34 -1.58
C LEU A 434 30.57 16.38 -3.06
N ALA A 435 31.08 17.52 -3.56
CA ALA A 435 31.54 17.64 -4.95
C ALA A 435 32.79 16.78 -5.25
N THR A 436 33.62 16.51 -4.24
CA THR A 436 34.91 15.80 -4.39
C THR A 436 34.86 14.35 -3.93
N VAL A 437 33.81 13.94 -3.22
CA VAL A 437 33.75 12.64 -2.52
C VAL A 437 33.58 11.47 -3.49
N ALA A 438 32.87 11.66 -4.60
CA ALA A 438 32.61 10.61 -5.58
C ALA A 438 33.90 10.05 -6.21
N ALA A 439 34.92 10.89 -6.38
CA ALA A 439 36.20 10.50 -6.99
C ALA A 439 37.17 9.78 -6.02
N GLN A 440 36.84 9.74 -4.72
CA GLN A 440 37.69 9.08 -3.73
C GLN A 440 37.70 7.57 -3.93
N LYS A 441 38.87 6.95 -3.71
CA LYS A 441 39.08 5.51 -3.93
C LYS A 441 39.16 4.69 -2.63
N ASN A 442 39.28 5.35 -1.49
CA ASN A 442 39.49 4.75 -0.16
C ASN A 442 38.17 4.47 0.60
N TRP A 443 37.06 4.30 -0.12
CA TRP A 443 35.77 3.94 0.48
C TRP A 443 35.88 2.67 1.30
N LYS A 444 35.35 2.70 2.51
CA LYS A 444 35.32 1.55 3.41
C LYS A 444 33.98 0.85 3.31
N MET A 445 33.99 -0.47 3.35
CA MET A 445 32.76 -1.26 3.27
C MET A 445 31.96 -1.15 4.57
N PHE A 446 30.68 -0.76 4.47
CA PHE A 446 29.70 -0.89 5.55
C PHE A 446 28.98 -2.24 5.44
N THR A 447 28.54 -2.60 4.23
CA THR A 447 27.88 -3.87 3.93
C THR A 447 28.08 -4.25 2.47
N ASP A 448 28.33 -5.54 2.24
CA ASP A 448 28.42 -6.14 0.91
C ASP A 448 27.27 -7.13 0.70
N ARG A 449 26.40 -6.83 -0.27
CA ARG A 449 25.29 -7.68 -0.72
C ARG A 449 25.38 -7.95 -2.22
N LEU A 450 26.57 -7.88 -2.80
CA LEU A 450 26.76 -8.05 -4.23
C LEU A 450 26.43 -9.48 -4.71
N ALA A 451 26.62 -10.49 -3.85
CA ALA A 451 26.31 -11.88 -4.16
C ALA A 451 25.01 -12.39 -3.52
N SER A 452 24.68 -11.94 -2.31
CA SER A 452 23.52 -12.43 -1.54
C SER A 452 22.23 -11.66 -1.79
N GLY A 453 22.34 -10.40 -2.23
CA GLY A 453 21.23 -9.49 -2.43
C GLY A 453 20.40 -9.23 -1.18
N ALA A 454 19.25 -8.60 -1.40
CA ALA A 454 18.17 -8.46 -0.43
C ALA A 454 16.83 -8.63 -1.14
N LYS A 455 16.05 -9.63 -0.71
CA LYS A 455 14.83 -10.10 -1.39
C LYS A 455 13.54 -9.39 -0.95
N LEU A 456 13.66 -8.42 -0.05
CA LEU A 456 12.55 -7.71 0.56
C LEU A 456 12.99 -6.27 0.84
N SER A 457 12.03 -5.36 0.90
CA SER A 457 12.26 -3.99 1.35
C SER A 457 11.19 -3.55 2.34
N PRO A 458 11.51 -2.77 3.40
CA PRO A 458 12.82 -2.20 3.77
C PRO A 458 13.89 -3.23 4.16
N VAL A 459 15.17 -2.87 3.99
CA VAL A 459 16.33 -3.65 4.45
C VAL A 459 17.12 -2.86 5.46
N THR A 460 17.39 -3.41 6.64
CA THR A 460 18.30 -2.81 7.62
C THR A 460 19.62 -3.56 7.67
N ASP A 461 20.70 -2.87 7.32
CA ASP A 461 22.07 -3.35 7.46
C ASP A 461 22.67 -2.86 8.78
N ARG A 462 23.35 -3.76 9.49
CA ARG A 462 23.92 -3.48 10.82
C ARG A 462 25.37 -3.93 10.89
N VAL A 463 26.20 -3.12 11.53
CA VAL A 463 27.59 -3.47 11.85
C VAL A 463 27.72 -3.90 13.30
N LYS A 464 28.67 -4.81 13.59
CA LYS A 464 28.94 -5.27 14.96
C LYS A 464 29.50 -4.17 15.86
N GLN A 465 30.23 -3.23 15.27
CA GLN A 465 30.86 -2.11 15.95
C GLN A 465 30.56 -0.82 15.16
N PRO A 466 30.08 0.26 15.79
CA PRO A 466 29.76 1.49 15.08
C PRO A 466 30.98 2.06 14.34
N VAL A 467 30.77 2.46 13.09
CA VAL A 467 31.81 3.07 12.25
C VAL A 467 31.75 4.59 12.35
N ASN A 468 32.88 5.27 12.16
CA ASN A 468 32.93 6.73 12.08
C ASN A 468 32.82 7.17 10.62
N ALA A 469 31.75 7.88 10.26
CA ALA A 469 31.56 8.36 8.90
C ALA A 469 30.79 9.67 8.82
N ARG A 470 31.09 10.44 7.77
CA ARG A 470 30.34 11.61 7.31
C ARG A 470 29.61 11.33 6.00
N PHE A 471 30.21 10.55 5.11
CA PHE A 471 29.62 10.22 3.82
C PHE A 471 29.22 8.75 3.80
N VAL A 472 28.02 8.49 3.30
CA VAL A 472 27.49 7.14 3.07
C VAL A 472 27.17 7.01 1.59
N ARG A 473 27.62 5.95 0.94
CA ARG A 473 27.32 5.63 -0.46
C ARG A 473 26.54 4.32 -0.55
N LEU A 474 25.40 4.35 -1.22
CA LEU A 474 24.73 3.16 -1.73
C LEU A 474 25.09 3.02 -3.21
N THR A 475 25.53 1.84 -3.64
CA THR A 475 25.69 1.48 -5.06
C THR A 475 24.85 0.24 -5.33
N ILE A 476 23.89 0.35 -6.25
CA ILE A 476 23.00 -0.75 -6.64
C ILE A 476 23.54 -1.32 -7.96
N THR A 477 23.91 -2.59 -8.00
CA THR A 477 24.47 -3.19 -9.23
C THR A 477 23.41 -3.75 -10.16
N HIS A 478 22.39 -4.40 -9.60
CA HIS A 478 21.23 -4.92 -10.34
C HIS A 478 20.08 -5.27 -9.39
N ALA A 479 18.90 -5.54 -9.98
CA ALA A 479 17.76 -6.10 -9.29
C ALA A 479 17.10 -7.20 -10.13
N ASP A 480 16.61 -8.25 -9.48
CA ASP A 480 15.86 -9.31 -10.17
C ASP A 480 14.46 -8.78 -10.55
N ILE A 481 14.14 -8.77 -11.84
CA ILE A 481 12.84 -8.31 -12.36
C ILE A 481 11.93 -9.54 -12.58
N PRO A 482 10.77 -9.64 -11.89
CA PRO A 482 9.86 -10.78 -12.07
C PRO A 482 9.32 -10.82 -13.50
N LYS A 483 9.41 -11.97 -14.18
CA LYS A 483 8.97 -12.13 -15.59
C LYS A 483 7.57 -11.59 -15.90
N THR A 484 6.63 -11.70 -14.96
CA THR A 484 5.24 -11.27 -15.13
C THR A 484 5.03 -9.77 -14.89
N ALA A 485 6.05 -9.06 -14.38
CA ALA A 485 5.97 -7.66 -14.01
C ALA A 485 6.13 -6.70 -15.20
N ASP A 486 6.45 -7.22 -16.39
CA ASP A 486 7.12 -6.39 -17.39
C ASP A 486 6.41 -6.40 -18.75
N GLU A 487 5.46 -7.30 -18.95
CA GLU A 487 4.68 -7.42 -20.20
C GLU A 487 3.72 -6.23 -20.40
N SER A 488 3.38 -5.57 -19.28
CA SER A 488 2.69 -4.28 -19.10
C SER A 488 3.19 -3.09 -19.91
N ASP A 489 4.47 -2.84 -19.66
CA ASP A 489 5.12 -1.55 -19.78
C ASP A 489 6.64 -1.82 -19.72
N PRO A 490 7.19 -2.49 -20.74
CA PRO A 490 8.57 -3.01 -20.72
C PRO A 490 9.59 -1.88 -20.47
N VAL A 491 9.28 -0.66 -20.91
CA VAL A 491 10.15 0.51 -20.77
C VAL A 491 10.34 0.92 -19.31
N ASN A 492 9.29 0.92 -18.49
CA ASN A 492 9.42 1.23 -17.05
C ASN A 492 9.83 0.00 -16.23
N ALA A 493 9.43 -1.17 -16.68
CA ALA A 493 9.73 -2.44 -16.05
C ALA A 493 11.24 -2.74 -16.00
N ASP A 494 11.92 -2.52 -17.13
CA ASP A 494 13.33 -2.87 -17.32
C ASP A 494 14.28 -2.09 -16.41
N ASN A 495 13.86 -0.96 -15.82
CA ASN A 495 14.77 -0.15 -15.02
C ASN A 495 14.10 0.73 -13.95
N ALA A 496 14.23 0.32 -12.70
CA ALA A 496 14.27 1.27 -11.59
C ALA A 496 15.17 0.71 -10.49
N LEU A 497 16.46 1.02 -10.60
CA LEU A 497 17.40 0.91 -9.49
C LEU A 497 17.21 2.15 -8.62
N SER A 498 16.10 2.14 -7.89
CA SER A 498 15.51 3.29 -7.21
C SER A 498 15.20 2.96 -5.75
N ILE A 499 15.13 4.02 -4.93
CA ILE A 499 14.80 3.91 -3.51
C ILE A 499 13.84 5.02 -3.10
N PHE A 500 12.84 4.66 -2.30
CA PHE A 500 12.05 5.62 -1.55
C PHE A 500 12.91 6.31 -0.49
N GLU A 501 13.75 5.57 0.24
CA GLU A 501 14.52 6.13 1.36
C GLU A 501 15.88 5.45 1.58
N LEU A 502 16.85 6.24 2.04
CA LEU A 502 18.11 5.82 2.62
C LEU A 502 18.29 6.48 3.98
N LYS A 503 17.99 5.73 5.05
CA LYS A 503 18.04 6.22 6.43
C LYS A 503 19.32 5.76 7.10
N VAL A 504 19.94 6.64 7.87
CA VAL A 504 21.20 6.37 8.58
C VAL A 504 21.01 6.57 10.07
N PHE A 505 21.38 5.59 10.89
CA PHE A 505 21.16 5.61 12.33
C PHE A 505 22.47 5.44 13.11
N GLY A 506 22.57 6.16 14.22
CA GLY A 506 23.78 6.21 15.02
C GLY A 506 23.74 7.27 16.12
N LYS A 507 24.93 7.62 16.64
CA LYS A 507 25.16 8.68 17.61
C LYS A 507 25.94 9.85 17.01
#